data_AF-H1LEV9-F1
#
_entry.id   AF-H1LEV9-F1
#
_cell.length_a   1.000
_cell.length_b   1.000
_cell.length_c   1.000
_cell.angle_alpha   90.00
_cell.angle_beta   90.00
_cell.angle_gamma   90.00
#
_symmetry.space_group_name_H-M   'P 1'
#
loop_
_entity.id
_entity.type
_entity.pdbx_description
1 polymer ?
#
loop_
_entity_poly.entity_id
_entity_poly.type
_entity_poly.pdbx_seq_one_letter_code
_entity_poly.pdbx_strand_id
1 'polypeptide(L)'
;ADDSKVAHLSGANNFDTVPTVNNNPLLLASSLPSDLARTGQANTFTAAQTFSIAPTIKDASKDKGDNQAATMADLKSVENSAWHTVTLPDSQGLKNITMIYKIHDDEKYIEANIHAQPISSVKASPTMLNLSGIINKITSLDLLFITSYSSMFKTQTGLAGGASTPSFSSNVIVLTDDTYIDYDDGLISITSNGNPNFAKIYYDSLVNN
;
A
#
# COMPACT_ATOMS: atom_id res chain seq x y z
N ALA A 1 -2.37 60.67 41.60
CA ALA A 1 -1.39 59.58 41.61
C ALA A 1 -0.04 60.17 42.00
N ASP A 2 0.79 59.44 42.73
CA ASP A 2 2.13 59.88 43.10
C ASP A 2 3.10 59.55 41.96
N ASP A 3 3.33 60.53 41.07
CA ASP A 3 4.19 60.39 39.89
C ASP A 3 5.69 60.34 40.24
N SER A 4 6.07 60.51 41.52
CA SER A 4 7.47 60.44 41.96
C SER A 4 8.10 59.05 41.82
N LYS A 5 7.29 58.02 41.58
CA LYS A 5 7.72 56.62 41.36
C LYS A 5 7.77 56.23 39.89
N VAL A 6 7.33 57.11 38.99
CA VAL A 6 7.40 56.87 37.54
C VAL A 6 8.74 57.41 37.06
N ALA A 7 9.52 56.57 36.40
CA ALA A 7 10.76 57.01 35.76
C ALA A 7 10.40 57.94 34.59
N HIS A 8 10.43 59.25 34.82
CA HIS A 8 10.30 60.25 33.77
C HIS A 8 11.64 60.36 33.03
N LEU A 9 11.66 59.93 31.76
CA LEU A 9 12.78 60.16 30.84
C LEU A 9 12.81 61.65 30.42
N SER A 10 13.00 62.56 31.38
CA SER A 10 13.10 64.00 31.11
C SER A 10 14.57 64.43 31.11
N GLY A 11 15.05 64.74 29.91
CA GLY A 11 16.38 65.22 29.61
C GLY A 11 16.49 65.34 28.09
N ALA A 12 17.34 66.23 27.59
CA ALA A 12 17.62 66.28 26.16
C ALA A 12 17.94 64.86 25.67
N ASN A 13 17.25 64.43 24.62
CA ASN A 13 17.41 63.11 24.01
C ASN A 13 18.81 63.00 23.39
N ASN A 14 19.81 62.84 24.23
CA ASN A 14 21.16 62.58 23.80
C ASN A 14 21.24 61.09 23.52
N PHE A 15 20.81 60.71 22.31
CA PHE A 15 20.92 59.35 21.76
C PHE A 15 22.38 58.80 21.77
N ASP A 16 23.34 59.59 22.25
CA ASP A 16 24.75 59.29 22.40
C ASP A 16 25.09 58.50 23.68
N THR A 17 24.15 58.34 24.63
CA THR A 17 24.34 57.47 25.80
C THR A 17 23.20 56.46 25.95
N VAL A 18 23.55 55.21 26.24
CA VAL A 18 22.58 54.14 26.50
C VAL A 18 21.70 54.59 27.68
N PRO A 19 20.36 54.69 27.52
CA PRO A 19 19.51 55.15 28.60
C PRO A 19 19.59 54.16 29.77
N THR A 20 19.64 54.68 31.00
CA THR A 20 19.80 53.87 32.22
C THR A 20 18.63 54.10 33.18
N VAL A 21 18.34 53.11 34.03
CA VAL A 21 17.47 53.25 35.20
C VAL A 21 18.27 52.78 36.42
N ASN A 22 18.43 53.65 37.43
CA ASN A 22 19.26 53.37 38.62
C ASN A 22 20.69 52.91 38.30
N ASN A 23 21.36 53.58 37.35
CA ASN A 23 22.69 53.21 36.84
C ASN A 23 22.79 51.85 36.15
N ASN A 24 21.67 51.17 35.88
CA ASN A 24 21.64 49.96 35.07
C ASN A 24 21.23 50.32 33.63
N PRO A 25 21.99 49.90 32.60
CA PRO A 25 21.60 50.08 31.20
C PRO A 25 20.21 49.48 30.93
N LEU A 26 19.32 50.23 30.28
CA LEU A 26 18.09 49.66 29.73
C LEU A 26 18.46 48.64 28.65
N LEU A 27 17.82 47.47 28.70
CA LEU A 27 17.98 46.43 27.69
C LEU A 27 17.47 46.96 26.34
N LEU A 28 18.38 47.14 25.38
CA LEU A 28 18.03 47.49 24.01
C LEU A 28 17.60 46.23 23.25
N ALA A 29 16.70 46.34 22.28
CA ALA A 29 16.26 45.19 21.47
C ALA A 29 17.42 44.50 20.73
N SER A 30 18.51 45.23 20.45
CA SER A 30 19.78 44.72 19.90
C SER A 30 20.62 43.91 20.89
N SER A 31 20.37 44.06 22.19
CA SER A 31 21.05 43.31 23.26
C SER A 31 20.34 42.00 23.62
N LEU A 32 19.17 41.73 23.03
CA LEU A 32 18.47 40.47 23.21
C LEU A 32 19.14 39.36 22.38
N PRO A 33 19.31 38.16 22.93
CA PRO A 33 19.78 37.00 22.18
C PRO A 33 18.97 36.76 20.91
N SER A 34 19.64 36.35 19.83
CA SER A 34 18.98 36.10 18.53
C SER A 34 18.07 34.87 18.54
N ASP A 35 18.22 34.01 19.53
CA ASP A 35 17.40 32.81 19.77
C ASP A 35 16.19 33.07 20.68
N LEU A 36 15.96 34.32 21.09
CA LEU A 36 14.76 34.71 21.80
C LEU A 36 13.55 34.72 20.85
N ALA A 37 12.59 33.82 21.11
CA ALA A 37 11.34 33.76 20.36
C ALA A 37 10.57 35.09 20.45
N ARG A 38 10.19 35.66 19.30
CA ARG A 38 9.38 36.90 19.23
C ARG A 38 7.95 36.61 18.78
N THR A 39 6.99 37.21 19.46
CA THR A 39 5.56 37.12 19.10
C THR A 39 5.28 37.95 17.84
N GLY A 40 4.52 37.40 16.89
CA GLY A 40 4.13 38.12 15.65
C GLY A 40 5.17 38.11 14.53
N GLN A 41 6.21 37.28 14.64
CA GLN A 41 7.22 37.08 13.59
C GLN A 41 7.45 35.59 13.36
N ALA A 42 7.91 35.23 12.15
CA ALA A 42 8.34 33.88 11.85
C ALA A 42 9.65 33.60 12.61
N ASN A 43 9.60 32.74 13.61
CA ASN A 43 10.80 32.27 14.32
C ASN A 43 11.32 31.03 13.58
N THR A 44 12.55 31.10 13.06
CA THR A 44 13.19 29.96 12.38
C THR A 44 14.26 29.40 13.30
N PHE A 45 13.95 28.31 14.00
CA PHE A 45 14.93 27.61 14.83
C PHE A 45 15.57 26.48 14.01
N THR A 46 16.88 26.56 13.79
CA THR A 46 17.63 25.53 13.04
C THR A 46 18.16 24.41 13.94
N ALA A 47 18.16 24.61 15.25
CA ALA A 47 18.55 23.61 16.25
C ALA A 47 17.33 22.91 16.86
N ALA A 48 17.51 21.67 17.29
CA ALA A 48 16.48 20.88 17.97
C ALA A 48 15.95 21.63 19.21
N GLN A 49 14.64 21.88 19.25
CA GLN A 49 13.98 22.54 20.36
C GLN A 49 13.61 21.51 21.43
N THR A 50 14.06 21.71 22.67
CA THR A 50 13.68 20.87 23.81
C THR A 50 12.63 21.60 24.61
N PHE A 51 11.37 21.17 24.53
CA PHE A 51 10.30 21.71 25.36
C PHE A 51 10.34 21.02 26.73
N SER A 52 10.36 21.80 27.82
CA SER A 52 10.36 21.28 29.20
C SER A 52 9.07 20.53 29.57
N ILE A 53 8.02 20.78 28.81
CA ILE A 53 6.77 20.03 28.79
C ILE A 53 6.55 19.59 27.34
N ALA A 54 6.24 18.31 27.12
CA ALA A 54 5.71 17.91 25.83
C ALA A 54 4.52 18.84 25.52
N PRO A 55 4.44 19.46 24.33
CA PRO A 55 3.29 20.30 24.01
C PRO A 55 2.03 19.50 24.26
N THR A 56 1.17 20.00 25.16
CA THR A 56 -0.14 19.40 25.39
C THR A 56 -0.97 19.66 24.15
N ILE A 57 -0.95 18.72 23.20
CA ILE A 57 -1.87 18.72 22.07
C ILE A 57 -3.25 18.43 22.66
N LYS A 58 -3.97 19.50 23.00
CA LYS A 58 -5.31 19.45 23.60
C LYS A 58 -6.37 18.96 22.60
N ASP A 59 -5.97 18.86 21.35
CA ASP A 59 -6.72 18.34 20.22
C ASP A 59 -6.09 17.06 19.68
N ALA A 60 -5.68 16.16 20.57
CA ALA A 60 -5.67 14.75 20.20
C ALA A 60 -7.13 14.27 20.21
N SER A 61 -7.92 14.82 19.28
CA SER A 61 -9.25 14.33 18.99
C SER A 61 -9.16 12.82 18.81
N LYS A 62 -9.95 12.10 19.60
CA LYS A 62 -10.17 10.66 19.36
C LYS A 62 -11.01 10.43 18.10
N ASP A 63 -11.52 11.51 17.51
CA ASP A 63 -12.21 11.48 16.23
C ASP A 63 -11.16 11.59 15.14
N LYS A 64 -10.86 10.42 14.55
CA LYS A 64 -9.94 10.17 13.45
C LYS A 64 -9.84 11.35 12.46
N GLY A 65 -8.76 12.14 12.54
CA GLY A 65 -8.54 13.21 11.56
C GLY A 65 -7.39 14.16 11.83
N ASP A 66 -6.94 14.32 13.08
CA ASP A 66 -6.12 15.49 13.40
C ASP A 66 -4.62 15.15 13.47
N ASN A 67 -3.93 15.44 12.37
CA ASN A 67 -2.51 15.75 12.29
C ASN A 67 -1.52 14.72 12.86
N GLN A 68 -1.91 13.46 12.97
CA GLN A 68 -0.96 12.35 13.04
C GLN A 68 -0.49 12.08 11.62
N ALA A 69 0.77 12.41 11.32
CA ALA A 69 1.38 11.91 10.10
C ALA A 69 1.24 10.39 10.12
N ALA A 70 0.55 9.82 9.12
CA ALA A 70 0.46 8.36 8.97
C ALA A 70 1.87 7.78 9.09
N THR A 71 2.06 6.87 10.04
CA THR A 71 3.35 6.23 10.19
C THR A 71 3.58 5.28 9.03
N MET A 72 4.84 4.91 8.78
CA MET A 72 5.13 3.86 7.80
C MET A 72 4.46 2.53 8.15
N ALA A 73 4.16 2.29 9.43
CA ALA A 73 3.40 1.11 9.85
C ALA A 73 1.94 1.18 9.39
N ASP A 74 1.31 2.35 9.49
CA ASP A 74 -0.06 2.57 9.01
C ASP A 74 -0.15 2.35 7.50
N LEU A 75 0.80 2.90 6.73
CA LEU A 75 0.85 2.74 5.28
C LEU A 75 1.08 1.29 4.86
N LYS A 76 1.99 0.58 5.52
CA LYS A 76 2.21 -0.87 5.27
C LYS A 76 0.99 -1.70 5.63
N SER A 77 0.28 -1.35 6.70
CA SER A 77 -0.95 -2.05 7.08
C SER A 77 -2.04 -1.86 6.03
N VAL A 78 -2.16 -0.68 5.43
CA VAL A 78 -3.10 -0.44 4.33
C VAL A 78 -2.72 -1.29 3.13
N GLU A 79 -1.44 -1.25 2.71
CA GLU A 79 -0.93 -2.03 1.58
C GLU A 79 -1.17 -3.54 1.76
N ASN A 80 -0.84 -4.09 2.94
CA ASN A 80 -1.03 -5.51 3.24
C ASN A 80 -2.51 -5.95 3.21
N SER A 81 -3.44 -5.02 3.38
CA SER A 81 -4.89 -5.32 3.40
C SER A 81 -5.60 -5.09 2.06
N ALA A 82 -4.91 -4.45 1.11
CA ALA A 82 -5.47 -3.97 -0.13
C ALA A 82 -5.73 -5.10 -1.15
N TRP A 83 -6.64 -4.81 -2.08
CA TRP A 83 -6.78 -5.58 -3.32
C TRP A 83 -5.88 -4.97 -4.39
N HIS A 84 -5.17 -5.82 -5.12
CA HIS A 84 -4.32 -5.47 -6.24
C HIS A 84 -4.97 -5.90 -7.55
N THR A 85 -4.70 -5.17 -8.62
CA THR A 85 -5.08 -5.55 -9.99
C THR A 85 -3.82 -5.74 -10.81
N VAL A 86 -3.75 -6.83 -11.58
CA VAL A 86 -2.62 -7.12 -12.46
C VAL A 86 -3.12 -7.73 -13.78
N THR A 87 -2.46 -7.35 -14.88
CA THR A 87 -2.56 -8.06 -16.16
C THR A 87 -1.41 -9.05 -16.24
N LEU A 88 -1.73 -10.34 -16.34
CA LEU A 88 -0.72 -11.39 -16.51
C LEU A 88 -0.36 -11.53 -17.99
N PRO A 89 0.87 -11.98 -18.32
CA PRO A 89 1.25 -12.23 -19.70
C PRO A 89 0.37 -13.34 -20.30
N ASP A 90 0.10 -13.23 -21.60
CA ASP A 90 -0.52 -14.30 -22.37
C ASP A 90 0.28 -15.60 -22.21
N SER A 91 -0.45 -16.71 -22.20
CA SER A 91 0.08 -18.05 -21.99
C SER A 91 -0.24 -18.95 -23.19
N GLN A 92 -0.09 -20.27 -23.01
CA GLN A 92 -0.40 -21.21 -24.09
C GLN A 92 -1.90 -21.44 -24.22
N GLY A 93 -2.64 -21.36 -23.11
CA GLY A 93 -4.08 -21.60 -23.09
C GLY A 93 -4.93 -20.34 -22.88
N LEU A 94 -4.35 -19.22 -22.43
CA LEU A 94 -5.08 -18.02 -22.08
C LEU A 94 -4.45 -16.75 -22.66
N LYS A 95 -5.29 -15.79 -23.04
CA LYS A 95 -4.91 -14.42 -23.42
C LYS A 95 -5.77 -13.40 -22.66
N ASN A 96 -5.34 -12.14 -22.66
CA ASN A 96 -6.07 -11.03 -22.03
C ASN A 96 -6.41 -11.31 -20.56
N ILE A 97 -5.42 -11.82 -19.83
CA ILE A 97 -5.58 -12.34 -18.47
C ILE A 97 -5.60 -11.18 -17.48
N THR A 98 -6.74 -10.98 -16.81
CA THR A 98 -6.90 -9.99 -15.74
C THR A 98 -7.12 -10.70 -14.41
N MET A 99 -6.33 -10.33 -13.40
CA MET A 99 -6.40 -10.86 -12.05
C MET A 99 -6.57 -9.73 -11.05
N ILE A 100 -7.61 -9.83 -10.23
CA ILE A 100 -7.78 -9.02 -9.03
C ILE A 100 -7.50 -9.94 -7.85
N TYR A 101 -6.59 -9.54 -6.96
CA TYR A 101 -6.10 -10.43 -5.92
C TYR A 101 -5.75 -9.73 -4.62
N LYS A 102 -5.81 -10.50 -3.53
CA LYS A 102 -5.38 -10.09 -2.19
C LYS A 102 -4.39 -11.11 -1.66
N ILE A 103 -3.34 -10.61 -1.02
CA ILE A 103 -2.31 -11.45 -0.41
C ILE A 103 -2.67 -11.72 1.05
N HIS A 104 -2.75 -12.98 1.43
CA HIS A 104 -2.87 -13.42 2.82
C HIS A 104 -1.53 -14.03 3.25
N ASP A 105 -0.57 -13.17 3.63
CA ASP A 105 0.82 -13.57 3.87
C ASP A 105 0.99 -14.47 5.11
N ASP A 106 0.17 -14.25 6.15
CA ASP A 106 0.19 -15.06 7.38
C ASP A 106 -0.20 -16.53 7.10
N GLU A 107 -1.16 -16.73 6.20
CA GLU A 107 -1.68 -18.06 5.81
C GLU A 107 -1.05 -18.59 4.50
N LYS A 108 -0.15 -17.81 3.89
CA LYS A 108 0.58 -18.11 2.65
C LYS A 108 -0.31 -18.52 1.48
N TYR A 109 -1.34 -17.71 1.19
CA TYR A 109 -2.11 -17.84 -0.05
C TYR A 109 -2.51 -16.51 -0.68
N ILE A 110 -2.75 -16.55 -1.99
CA ILE A 110 -3.36 -15.46 -2.75
C ILE A 110 -4.83 -15.80 -2.97
N GLU A 111 -5.70 -14.89 -2.58
CA GLU A 111 -7.12 -14.92 -2.93
C GLU A 111 -7.33 -14.16 -4.23
N ALA A 112 -7.93 -14.79 -5.24
CA ALA A 112 -7.96 -14.26 -6.59
C ALA A 112 -9.31 -14.42 -7.30
N ASN A 113 -9.68 -13.38 -8.04
CA ASN A 113 -10.67 -13.46 -9.09
C ASN A 113 -9.96 -13.23 -10.43
N ILE A 114 -10.04 -14.23 -11.32
CA ILE A 114 -9.29 -14.21 -12.58
C ILE A 114 -10.23 -14.48 -13.74
N HIS A 115 -10.12 -13.65 -14.76
CA HIS A 115 -10.84 -13.76 -16.02
C HIS A 115 -9.86 -13.69 -17.18
N ALA A 116 -10.07 -14.55 -18.17
CA ALA A 116 -9.25 -14.61 -19.36
C ALA A 116 -10.06 -15.10 -20.56
N GLN A 117 -9.52 -14.88 -21.75
CA GLN A 117 -10.01 -15.48 -22.98
C GLN A 117 -9.21 -16.75 -23.30
N PRO A 118 -9.86 -17.82 -23.79
CA PRO A 118 -9.16 -19.03 -24.19
C PRO A 118 -8.32 -18.80 -25.46
N ILE A 119 -7.28 -19.62 -25.58
CA ILE A 119 -6.53 -19.85 -26.82
C ILE A 119 -6.73 -21.31 -27.19
N SER A 120 -7.36 -21.58 -28.34
CA SER A 120 -7.50 -22.94 -28.84
C SER A 120 -6.11 -23.53 -29.11
N SER A 121 -5.88 -24.71 -28.56
CA SER A 121 -4.61 -25.42 -28.62
C SER A 121 -4.85 -26.90 -28.45
N VAL A 122 -4.41 -27.71 -29.42
CA VAL A 122 -4.39 -29.18 -29.32
C VAL A 122 -3.25 -29.70 -28.42
N LYS A 123 -2.42 -28.81 -27.88
CA LYS A 123 -1.36 -29.17 -26.95
C LYS A 123 -1.98 -29.61 -25.62
N ALA A 124 -1.66 -30.81 -25.18
CA ALA A 124 -2.00 -31.28 -23.85
C ALA A 124 -1.32 -30.44 -22.76
N SER A 125 -2.04 -30.20 -21.67
CA SER A 125 -1.58 -29.49 -20.47
C SER A 125 -0.96 -28.12 -20.79
N PRO A 126 -1.65 -27.24 -21.52
CA PRO A 126 -1.13 -25.93 -21.82
C PRO A 126 -0.89 -25.15 -20.52
N THR A 127 0.16 -24.34 -20.52
CA THR A 127 0.32 -23.30 -19.50
C THR A 127 -0.87 -22.35 -19.54
N MET A 128 -1.51 -22.18 -18.40
CA MET A 128 -2.68 -21.33 -18.22
C MET A 128 -2.28 -20.00 -17.58
N LEU A 129 -1.58 -20.03 -16.44
CA LEU A 129 -1.13 -18.84 -15.73
C LEU A 129 0.35 -18.94 -15.39
N ASN A 130 1.08 -17.84 -15.52
CA ASN A 130 2.44 -17.72 -15.02
C ASN A 130 2.49 -16.62 -13.95
N LEU A 131 2.80 -17.02 -12.70
CA LEU A 131 2.81 -16.15 -11.54
C LEU A 131 4.23 -15.76 -11.10
N SER A 132 5.25 -15.90 -11.96
CA SER A 132 6.65 -15.61 -11.64
C SER A 132 6.91 -14.16 -11.21
N GLY A 133 6.00 -13.23 -11.49
CA GLY A 133 6.10 -11.84 -11.06
C GLY A 133 5.53 -11.58 -9.66
N ILE A 134 4.88 -12.58 -9.05
CA ILE A 134 4.16 -12.43 -7.78
C ILE A 134 4.71 -13.40 -6.72
N ILE A 135 4.88 -14.68 -7.08
CA ILE A 135 5.32 -15.75 -6.17
C ILE A 135 6.48 -16.55 -6.76
N ASN A 136 7.34 -17.08 -5.89
CA ASN A 136 8.45 -17.93 -6.31
C ASN A 136 8.01 -19.37 -6.60
N LYS A 137 7.09 -19.92 -5.78
CA LYS A 137 6.61 -21.30 -5.93
C LYS A 137 5.20 -21.48 -5.38
N ILE A 138 4.38 -22.27 -6.09
CA ILE A 138 3.08 -22.76 -5.65
C ILE A 138 3.27 -24.01 -4.80
N THR A 139 2.53 -24.10 -3.69
CA THR A 139 2.55 -25.25 -2.78
C THR A 139 1.28 -26.07 -2.87
N SER A 140 0.14 -25.44 -3.14
CA SER A 140 -1.14 -26.10 -3.44
C SER A 140 -2.11 -25.14 -4.13
N LEU A 141 -3.20 -25.69 -4.68
CA LEU A 141 -4.24 -24.93 -5.36
C LEU A 141 -5.63 -25.32 -4.84
N ASP A 142 -6.47 -24.32 -4.65
CA ASP A 142 -7.92 -24.45 -4.63
C ASP A 142 -8.50 -23.53 -5.71
N LEU A 143 -8.57 -24.07 -6.93
CA LEU A 143 -9.18 -23.41 -8.06
C LEU A 143 -9.66 -24.39 -9.12
N LEU A 144 -10.56 -23.92 -9.98
CA LEU A 144 -11.10 -24.62 -11.14
C LEU A 144 -11.17 -23.66 -12.32
N PHE A 145 -10.81 -24.12 -13.51
CA PHE A 145 -11.10 -23.40 -14.75
C PHE A 145 -12.53 -23.71 -15.16
N ILE A 146 -13.36 -22.68 -15.34
CA ILE A 146 -14.79 -22.84 -15.65
C ILE A 146 -15.16 -21.97 -16.85
N THR A 147 -16.06 -22.49 -17.67
CA THR A 147 -16.66 -21.76 -18.77
C THR A 147 -18.16 -22.05 -18.89
N SER A 148 -18.88 -21.20 -19.63
CA SER A 148 -20.25 -21.45 -20.07
C SER A 148 -20.36 -22.49 -21.19
N TYR A 149 -19.26 -22.83 -21.87
CA TYR A 149 -19.25 -23.82 -22.95
C TYR A 149 -19.03 -25.22 -22.38
N SER A 150 -19.98 -26.12 -22.57
CA SER A 150 -19.95 -27.48 -21.98
C SER A 150 -18.83 -28.40 -22.47
N SER A 151 -18.06 -27.99 -23.50
CA SER A 151 -17.08 -28.85 -24.17
C SER A 151 -15.75 -28.16 -24.52
N MET A 152 -15.42 -27.04 -23.87
CA MET A 152 -14.17 -26.33 -24.16
C MET A 152 -12.93 -27.10 -23.72
N PHE A 153 -12.96 -27.71 -22.54
CA PHE A 153 -11.84 -28.50 -22.03
C PHE A 153 -12.00 -29.93 -22.52
N LYS A 154 -11.06 -30.40 -23.35
CA LYS A 154 -11.08 -31.74 -23.90
C LYS A 154 -9.86 -32.53 -23.48
N THR A 155 -10.03 -33.83 -23.31
CA THR A 155 -8.94 -34.77 -23.11
C THR A 155 -8.57 -35.45 -24.42
N GLN A 156 -7.35 -36.01 -24.51
CA GLN A 156 -6.93 -36.80 -25.67
C GLN A 156 -7.83 -38.02 -25.97
N THR A 157 -8.57 -38.51 -24.97
CA THR A 157 -9.54 -39.61 -25.13
C THR A 157 -10.91 -39.15 -25.63
N GLY A 158 -11.09 -37.85 -25.87
CA GLY A 158 -12.31 -37.25 -26.41
C GLY A 158 -13.35 -36.87 -25.37
N LEU A 159 -13.07 -37.05 -24.07
CA LEU A 159 -13.94 -36.52 -23.01
C LEU A 159 -13.88 -34.99 -23.03
N ALA A 160 -15.03 -34.34 -22.94
CA ALA A 160 -15.16 -32.89 -22.96
C ALA A 160 -15.94 -32.39 -21.73
N GLY A 161 -15.57 -31.22 -21.21
CA GLY A 161 -16.23 -30.59 -20.08
C GLY A 161 -16.18 -29.08 -20.12
N GLY A 162 -17.12 -28.44 -19.42
CA GLY A 162 -17.13 -26.99 -19.18
C GLY A 162 -16.30 -26.56 -17.98
N ALA A 163 -15.66 -27.51 -17.30
CA ALA A 163 -14.70 -27.22 -16.26
C ALA A 163 -13.50 -28.16 -16.32
N SER A 164 -12.35 -27.69 -15.87
CA SER A 164 -11.12 -28.47 -15.76
C SER A 164 -10.39 -28.13 -14.48
N THR A 165 -9.84 -29.16 -13.84
CA THR A 165 -8.93 -29.01 -12.71
C THR A 165 -7.57 -28.49 -13.18
N PRO A 166 -6.87 -27.73 -12.33
CA PRO A 166 -5.50 -27.32 -12.58
C PRO A 166 -4.49 -28.37 -12.14
N SER A 167 -3.28 -28.24 -12.68
CA SER A 167 -2.05 -28.72 -12.05
C SER A 167 -1.05 -27.56 -11.98
N PHE A 168 0.08 -27.73 -11.32
CA PHE A 168 1.11 -26.70 -11.26
C PHE A 168 2.52 -27.28 -11.31
N SER A 169 3.45 -26.46 -11.78
CA SER A 169 4.88 -26.71 -11.72
C SER A 169 5.58 -25.40 -11.36
N SER A 170 6.27 -25.38 -10.22
CA SER A 170 6.83 -24.15 -9.64
C SER A 170 5.75 -23.08 -9.45
N ASN A 171 5.86 -21.96 -10.15
CA ASN A 171 4.98 -20.78 -10.12
C ASN A 171 4.04 -20.71 -11.34
N VAL A 172 3.91 -21.82 -12.07
CA VAL A 172 3.13 -21.92 -13.30
C VAL A 172 1.96 -22.87 -13.08
N ILE A 173 0.76 -22.44 -13.46
CA ILE A 173 -0.46 -23.23 -13.41
C ILE A 173 -0.76 -23.72 -14.83
N VAL A 174 -1.06 -25.00 -14.95
CA VAL A 174 -1.36 -25.71 -16.22
C VAL A 174 -2.74 -26.38 -16.10
N LEU A 175 -3.33 -26.79 -17.23
CA LEU A 175 -4.41 -27.78 -17.17
C LEU A 175 -3.85 -29.15 -16.74
N THR A 176 -4.68 -29.95 -16.07
CA THR A 176 -4.34 -31.33 -15.73
C THR A 176 -3.98 -32.17 -16.95
N ASP A 177 -3.22 -33.23 -16.70
CA ASP A 177 -2.63 -34.10 -17.71
C ASP A 177 -3.66 -34.53 -18.77
N ASP A 178 -3.24 -34.47 -20.04
CA ASP A 178 -4.02 -34.76 -21.26
C ASP A 178 -5.16 -33.80 -21.61
N THR A 179 -5.42 -32.77 -20.80
CA THR A 179 -6.46 -31.78 -21.10
C THR A 179 -5.94 -30.63 -21.97
N TYR A 180 -6.71 -30.21 -22.95
CA TYR A 180 -6.42 -29.13 -23.88
C TYR A 180 -7.67 -28.26 -24.12
N ILE A 181 -7.49 -27.15 -24.83
CA ILE A 181 -8.57 -26.18 -25.11
C ILE A 181 -8.96 -26.31 -26.58
N ASP A 182 -10.20 -26.71 -26.85
CA ASP A 182 -10.65 -26.98 -28.21
C ASP A 182 -11.17 -25.73 -28.93
N TYR A 183 -11.67 -24.75 -28.19
CA TYR A 183 -12.31 -23.53 -28.72
C TYR A 183 -11.65 -22.27 -28.17
N ASP A 184 -11.56 -21.22 -28.99
CA ASP A 184 -10.96 -19.92 -28.67
C ASP A 184 -11.99 -18.79 -28.49
N ASP A 185 -13.28 -19.14 -28.43
CA ASP A 185 -14.37 -18.21 -28.16
C ASP A 185 -14.86 -18.32 -26.70
N GLY A 186 -15.30 -17.19 -26.15
CA GLY A 186 -15.82 -17.08 -24.79
C GLY A 186 -14.85 -16.58 -23.72
N LEU A 187 -15.22 -16.86 -22.48
CA LEU A 187 -14.45 -16.51 -21.29
C LEU A 187 -14.20 -17.74 -20.43
N ILE A 188 -13.02 -17.79 -19.84
CA ILE A 188 -12.69 -18.70 -18.76
C ILE A 188 -12.66 -17.88 -17.47
N SER A 189 -13.46 -18.31 -16.51
CA SER A 189 -13.42 -17.83 -15.13
C SER A 189 -12.64 -18.82 -14.28
N ILE A 190 -11.82 -18.32 -13.37
CA ILE A 190 -11.04 -19.14 -12.46
C ILE A 190 -11.51 -18.81 -11.04
N THR A 191 -12.04 -19.81 -10.36
CA THR A 191 -12.72 -19.69 -9.06
C THR A 191 -12.35 -20.87 -8.16
N SER A 192 -12.64 -20.81 -6.86
CA SER A 192 -12.41 -21.94 -5.94
C SER A 192 -13.28 -23.15 -6.31
N ASN A 193 -12.77 -24.35 -6.02
CA ASN A 193 -13.53 -25.59 -6.18
C ASN A 193 -14.73 -25.67 -5.22
N GLY A 194 -14.65 -24.99 -4.06
CA GLY A 194 -15.71 -24.87 -3.06
C GLY A 194 -16.70 -23.72 -3.31
N ASN A 195 -17.07 -23.47 -4.58
CA ASN A 195 -17.94 -22.41 -5.10
C ASN A 195 -19.07 -21.97 -4.12
N PRO A 196 -19.34 -20.66 -3.91
CA PRO A 196 -18.81 -19.47 -4.60
C PRO A 196 -17.75 -18.71 -3.82
N ASN A 197 -16.52 -19.19 -3.87
CA ASN A 197 -15.36 -18.53 -3.25
C ASN A 197 -14.33 -18.15 -4.31
N PHE A 198 -13.56 -17.08 -4.04
CA PHE A 198 -12.41 -16.74 -4.88
C PHE A 198 -11.39 -17.87 -4.93
N ALA A 199 -10.68 -17.99 -6.04
CA ALA A 199 -9.59 -18.96 -6.17
C ALA A 199 -8.54 -18.72 -5.09
N LYS A 200 -7.98 -19.79 -4.53
CA LYS A 200 -6.86 -19.72 -3.59
C LYS A 200 -5.63 -20.39 -4.19
N ILE A 201 -4.54 -19.64 -4.24
CA ILE A 201 -3.24 -20.11 -4.73
C ILE A 201 -2.28 -20.06 -3.55
N TYR A 202 -1.93 -21.22 -2.99
CA TYR A 202 -1.01 -21.30 -1.86
C TYR A 202 0.43 -21.26 -2.37
N TYR A 203 1.30 -20.56 -1.67
CA TYR A 203 2.67 -20.28 -2.11
C TYR A 203 3.69 -20.45 -0.98
N ASP A 204 4.98 -20.41 -1.31
CA ASP A 204 6.07 -20.43 -0.33
C ASP A 204 6.52 -19.02 0.10
N SER A 205 6.79 -18.16 -0.88
CA SER A 205 7.32 -16.81 -0.73
C SER A 205 6.88 -15.92 -1.91
N LEU A 206 6.76 -14.62 -1.64
CA LEU A 206 6.54 -13.59 -2.65
C LEU A 206 7.85 -13.19 -3.32
N VAL A 207 7.78 -12.61 -4.51
CA VAL A 207 8.97 -12.15 -5.26
C VAL A 207 9.60 -10.89 -4.66
N ASN A 208 8.80 -9.98 -4.06
CA ASN A 208 9.23 -8.65 -3.62
C ASN A 208 9.10 -8.39 -2.11
N ASN A 209 9.06 -9.44 -1.28
CA ASN A 209 9.10 -9.30 0.19
C ASN A 209 10.47 -9.66 0.77
#